data_AF-A0A080LTZ0-F1
#
_entry.id   AF-A0A080LTZ0-F1
#
_cell.length_a   1.000
_cell.length_b   1.000
_cell.length_c   1.000
_cell.angle_alpha   90.00
_cell.angle_beta   90.00
_cell.angle_gamma   90.00
#
_symmetry.space_group_name_H-M   'P 1'
#
loop_
_entity.id
_entity.type
_entity.pdbx_description
1 polymer ?
#
loop_
_entity_poly.entity_id
_entity_poly.type
_entity_poly.pdbx_seq_one_letter_code
_entity_poly.pdbx_strand_id
1 'polypeptide(L)'
;MSEAIPSQAPAAEPQDNPFATVAQLLRSLRESLEGTKRPGQAPRWVRIARIRAYRGDTDFISKAVIPAVDKALAFTVLYLASLTLQARDLLQQADSAKALVETSGEMLQVVTTEEFTQALAEAVDQKGVVNPLREARGVIDNVTTFVDKVPDPADLDLISKELYGLLCLEQLPLDEAGLDATTEVHLNLETSGKIRLLQMALNNPVRIRGLGKSKQGEQELAFLGTRRIWPAAAADLPGKAIGRWGTELDSETIYEFDFTRPGVAGQDIAEANGLLEKLGYVEPAVTDAKVFDDTLQRRLRRFQKINGLAITGQLDNPTLNGLQHLNHASKSLKRAQSFDADALKDFDDTKNET
;
A
#
# COMPACT_ATOMS: atom_id res chain seq x y z
N MET A 1 48.79 14.76 -46.79
CA MET A 1 47.37 14.51 -46.44
C MET A 1 47.38 13.64 -45.21
N SER A 2 47.04 14.21 -44.04
CA SER A 2 46.95 13.48 -42.78
C SER A 2 45.55 13.75 -42.25
N GLU A 3 44.68 12.75 -42.30
CA GLU A 3 43.32 12.83 -41.81
C GLU A 3 43.33 12.90 -40.27
N ALA A 4 42.68 13.92 -39.73
CA ALA A 4 42.43 14.05 -38.31
C ALA A 4 41.21 13.18 -37.94
N ILE A 5 41.42 12.23 -37.04
CA ILE A 5 40.37 11.39 -36.46
C ILE A 5 39.49 12.27 -35.56
N PRO A 6 38.15 12.24 -35.67
CA PRO A 6 37.29 13.00 -34.76
C PRO A 6 37.35 12.39 -33.36
N SER A 7 37.70 13.21 -32.37
CA SER A 7 37.59 12.88 -30.95
C SER A 7 36.13 12.56 -30.62
N GLN A 8 35.86 11.30 -30.24
CA GLN A 8 34.59 10.94 -29.63
C GLN A 8 34.40 11.77 -28.35
N ALA A 9 33.24 12.40 -28.22
CA ALA A 9 32.83 13.05 -26.99
C ALA A 9 32.78 12.01 -25.85
N PRO A 10 33.14 12.37 -24.60
CA PRO A 10 33.01 11.45 -23.48
C PRO A 10 31.54 11.06 -23.34
N ALA A 11 31.27 9.75 -23.29
CA ALA A 11 29.97 9.26 -22.85
C ALA A 11 29.66 9.88 -21.48
N ALA A 12 28.50 10.52 -21.36
CA ALA A 12 28.02 11.04 -20.09
C ALA A 12 28.08 9.92 -19.03
N GLU A 13 28.71 10.21 -17.89
CA GLU A 13 28.71 9.30 -16.75
C GLU A 13 27.26 8.89 -16.42
N PRO A 14 26.99 7.61 -16.11
CA PRO A 14 25.65 7.17 -15.76
C PRO A 14 25.18 7.95 -14.53
N GLN A 15 24.23 8.86 -14.74
CA GLN A 15 23.60 9.63 -13.69
C GLN A 15 22.89 8.65 -12.74
N ASP A 16 23.36 8.55 -11.49
CA ASP A 16 22.82 7.61 -10.49
C ASP A 16 21.30 7.79 -10.36
N ASN A 17 20.55 6.74 -10.67
CA ASN A 17 19.09 6.75 -10.58
C ASN A 17 18.68 6.82 -9.09
N PRO A 18 18.07 7.93 -8.62
CA PRO A 18 17.72 8.10 -7.22
C PRO A 18 16.66 7.09 -6.75
N PHE A 19 15.77 6.61 -7.62
CA PHE A 19 14.73 5.65 -7.26
C PHE A 19 15.30 4.24 -7.07
N ALA A 20 16.26 3.84 -7.91
CA ALA A 20 17.02 2.60 -7.71
C ALA A 20 17.79 2.64 -6.37
N THR A 21 18.37 3.79 -6.02
CA THR A 21 19.03 4.01 -4.73
C THR A 21 18.05 3.84 -3.56
N VAL A 22 16.84 4.40 -3.65
CA VAL A 22 15.80 4.23 -2.63
C VAL A 22 15.40 2.75 -2.47
N ALA A 23 15.21 2.03 -3.57
CA ALA A 23 14.90 0.60 -3.51
C ALA A 23 16.03 -0.19 -2.82
N GLN A 24 17.30 0.11 -3.14
CA GLN A 24 18.45 -0.52 -2.50
C GLN A 24 18.53 -0.22 -0.99
N LEU A 25 18.23 1.02 -0.58
CA LEU A 25 18.18 1.39 0.83
C LEU A 25 17.08 0.61 1.58
N LEU A 26 15.90 0.47 0.98
CA LEU A 26 14.79 -0.30 1.56
C LEU A 26 15.12 -1.79 1.67
N ARG A 27 15.77 -2.36 0.65
CA ARG A 27 16.27 -3.74 0.69
C ARG A 27 17.30 -3.92 1.81
N SER A 28 18.28 -3.01 1.87
CA SER A 28 19.33 -3.02 2.89
C SER A 28 18.74 -2.91 4.30
N LEU A 29 17.69 -2.10 4.47
CA LEU A 29 16.95 -2.03 5.73
C LEU A 29 16.30 -3.37 6.08
N ARG A 30 15.59 -4.00 5.13
CA ARG A 30 14.94 -5.31 5.36
C ARG A 30 15.96 -6.37 5.77
N GLU A 31 17.05 -6.51 5.01
CA GLU A 31 18.12 -7.45 5.32
C GLU A 31 18.81 -7.14 6.65
N SER A 32 19.00 -5.85 6.97
CA SER A 32 19.57 -5.44 8.25
C SER A 32 18.66 -5.82 9.41
N LEU A 33 17.34 -5.65 9.31
CA LEU A 33 16.40 -6.02 10.37
C LEU A 33 16.46 -7.53 10.69
N GLU A 34 16.66 -8.37 9.68
CA GLU A 34 16.82 -9.83 9.83
C GLU A 34 18.24 -10.25 10.24
N GLY A 35 19.24 -9.39 10.01
CA GLY A 35 20.63 -9.75 10.28
C GLY A 35 20.93 -10.01 11.76
N THR A 36 21.83 -10.96 12.00
CA THR A 36 22.38 -11.30 13.31
C THR A 36 23.82 -10.78 13.42
N LYS A 37 24.29 -10.39 14.61
CA LYS A 37 25.70 -9.99 14.80
C LYS A 37 26.59 -11.17 15.20
N ARG A 38 26.02 -12.23 15.77
CA ARG A 38 26.70 -13.42 16.27
C ARG A 38 25.83 -14.65 15.96
N PRO A 39 26.43 -15.82 15.68
CA PRO A 39 25.68 -17.08 15.58
C PRO A 39 24.84 -17.32 16.84
N GLY A 40 23.60 -17.78 16.68
CA GLY A 40 22.66 -18.02 17.78
C GLY A 40 22.02 -16.76 18.41
N GLN A 41 22.36 -15.55 17.95
CA GLN A 41 21.70 -14.34 18.41
C GLN A 41 20.37 -14.10 17.66
N ALA A 42 19.34 -13.65 18.37
CA ALA A 42 18.12 -13.16 17.75
C ALA A 42 18.38 -12.04 16.71
N PRO A 43 17.57 -11.95 15.64
CA PRO A 43 17.71 -10.92 14.61
C PRO A 43 17.55 -9.52 15.19
N ARG A 44 17.98 -8.48 14.46
CA ARG A 44 17.95 -7.09 14.97
C ARG A 44 16.53 -6.66 15.37
N TRP A 45 15.52 -6.99 14.58
CA TRP A 45 14.14 -6.59 14.86
C TRP A 45 13.58 -7.19 16.16
N VAL A 46 13.87 -8.47 16.44
CA VAL A 46 13.47 -9.13 17.71
C VAL A 46 14.14 -8.45 18.89
N ARG A 47 15.45 -8.17 18.79
CA ARG A 47 16.19 -7.46 19.83
C ARG A 47 15.66 -6.05 20.09
N ILE A 48 15.21 -5.34 19.05
CA ILE A 48 14.53 -4.05 19.20
C ILE A 48 13.20 -4.25 19.93
N ALA A 49 12.40 -5.26 19.56
CA ALA A 49 11.12 -5.56 20.18
C ALA A 49 11.22 -5.81 21.71
N ARG A 50 12.34 -6.36 22.19
CA ARG A 50 12.61 -6.55 23.64
C ARG A 50 12.46 -5.26 24.45
N ILE A 51 12.68 -4.08 23.84
CA ILE A 51 12.58 -2.80 24.55
C ILE A 51 11.21 -2.58 25.17
N ARG A 52 10.16 -3.24 24.67
CA ARG A 52 8.80 -3.13 25.22
C ARG A 52 8.72 -3.54 26.70
N ALA A 53 9.55 -4.50 27.14
CA ALA A 53 9.57 -4.97 28.53
C ALA A 53 10.06 -3.89 29.51
N TYR A 54 10.71 -2.85 28.99
CA TYR A 54 11.27 -1.73 29.75
C TYR A 54 10.44 -0.45 29.61
N ARG A 55 9.22 -0.53 29.06
CA ARG A 55 8.32 0.62 28.90
C ARG A 55 7.91 1.15 30.26
N GLY A 56 8.39 2.34 30.64
CA GLY A 56 8.06 3.01 31.90
C GLY A 56 8.72 4.39 32.02
N ASP A 57 8.32 5.17 33.04
CA ASP A 57 8.72 6.57 33.20
C ASP A 57 10.20 6.79 33.54
N THR A 58 10.93 5.75 33.94
CA THR A 58 12.31 5.86 34.44
C THR A 58 13.38 5.32 33.50
N ASP A 59 13.00 4.64 32.40
CA ASP A 59 13.99 4.03 31.49
C ASP A 59 14.38 4.96 30.33
N PHE A 60 15.65 5.39 30.32
CA PHE A 60 16.19 6.29 29.30
C PHE A 60 16.23 5.64 27.90
N ILE A 61 16.47 4.33 27.82
CA ILE A 61 16.69 3.63 26.55
C ILE A 61 15.35 3.49 25.80
N SER A 62 14.28 3.06 26.44
CA SER A 62 12.96 2.93 25.82
C SER A 62 12.40 4.28 25.34
N LYS A 63 12.63 5.37 26.09
CA LYS A 63 12.29 6.74 25.69
C LYS A 63 13.01 7.23 24.44
N ALA A 64 14.19 6.68 24.13
CA ALA A 64 14.92 7.00 22.91
C ALA A 64 14.56 6.05 21.75
N VAL A 65 14.51 4.74 22.00
CA VAL A 65 14.33 3.71 20.97
C VAL A 65 12.91 3.70 20.42
N ILE A 66 11.88 3.80 21.26
CA ILE A 66 10.48 3.73 20.81
C ILE A 66 10.16 4.86 19.82
N PRO A 67 10.45 6.15 20.11
CA PRO A 67 10.24 7.21 19.13
C PRO A 67 11.09 7.08 17.87
N ALA A 68 12.32 6.55 17.97
CA ALA A 68 13.16 6.32 16.80
C ALA A 68 12.56 5.25 15.86
N VAL A 69 11.96 4.19 16.41
CA VAL A 69 11.25 3.21 15.60
C VAL A 69 9.96 3.81 15.02
N ASP A 70 9.18 4.50 15.85
CA ASP A 70 7.85 4.98 15.47
C ASP A 70 7.87 6.20 14.53
N LYS A 71 8.46 7.30 15.02
CA LYS A 71 8.41 8.62 14.40
C LYS A 71 9.47 8.82 13.33
N ALA A 72 10.47 7.94 13.26
CA ALA A 72 11.46 7.95 12.18
C ALA A 72 11.29 6.72 11.30
N LEU A 73 11.68 5.52 11.75
CA LEU A 73 11.78 4.36 10.86
C LEU A 73 10.43 3.96 10.23
N ALA A 74 9.43 3.67 11.05
CA ALA A 74 8.11 3.25 10.62
C ALA A 74 7.38 4.35 9.84
N PHE A 75 7.41 5.59 10.36
CA PHE A 75 6.84 6.75 9.68
C PHE A 75 7.44 6.93 8.27
N THR A 76 8.77 6.89 8.13
CA THR A 76 9.44 7.05 6.84
C THR A 76 9.02 5.96 5.85
N VAL A 77 8.98 4.70 6.26
CA VAL A 77 8.57 3.59 5.39
C VAL A 77 7.11 3.74 4.94
N LEU A 78 6.18 4.03 5.87
CA LEU A 78 4.77 4.25 5.55
C LEU A 78 4.56 5.48 4.66
N TYR A 79 5.32 6.55 4.88
CA TYR A 79 5.26 7.75 4.07
C TYR A 79 5.78 7.50 2.64
N LEU A 80 6.90 6.77 2.50
CA LEU A 80 7.40 6.33 1.20
C LEU A 80 6.40 5.44 0.47
N ALA A 81 5.67 4.56 1.16
CA ALA A 81 4.58 3.79 0.55
C ALA A 81 3.47 4.68 0.02
N SER A 82 3.05 5.69 0.78
CA SER A 82 2.07 6.68 0.32
C SER A 82 2.56 7.45 -0.90
N LEU A 83 3.82 7.91 -0.91
CA LEU A 83 4.40 8.64 -2.04
C LEU A 83 4.54 7.75 -3.28
N THR A 84 4.98 6.51 -3.10
CA THR A 84 5.10 5.53 -4.19
C THR A 84 3.75 5.28 -4.86
N LEU A 85 2.68 5.11 -4.05
CA LEU A 85 1.33 4.97 -4.59
C LEU A 85 0.87 6.22 -5.35
N GLN A 86 1.13 7.42 -4.82
CA GLN A 86 0.81 8.68 -5.51
C GLN A 86 1.57 8.82 -6.84
N ALA A 87 2.86 8.45 -6.85
CA ALA A 87 3.66 8.48 -8.07
C ALA A 87 3.14 7.50 -9.13
N ARG A 88 2.65 6.32 -8.72
CA ARG A 88 1.99 5.37 -9.63
C ARG A 88 0.68 5.91 -10.20
N ASP A 89 -0.14 6.56 -9.36
CA ASP A 89 -1.39 7.18 -9.81
C ASP A 89 -1.10 8.28 -10.86
N LEU A 90 -0.07 9.10 -10.62
CA LEU A 90 0.39 10.12 -11.57
C LEU A 90 0.95 9.50 -12.86
N LEU A 91 1.70 8.41 -12.77
CA LEU A 91 2.22 7.68 -13.93
C LEU A 91 1.09 7.15 -14.82
N GLN A 92 0.04 6.57 -14.23
CA GLN A 92 -1.10 6.08 -14.99
C GLN A 92 -1.83 7.23 -15.71
N GLN A 93 -1.96 8.38 -15.06
CA GLN A 93 -2.52 9.59 -15.68
C GLN A 93 -1.62 10.14 -16.78
N ALA A 94 -0.31 10.17 -16.56
CA ALA A 94 0.68 10.63 -17.53
C ALA A 94 0.77 9.70 -18.74
N ASP A 95 0.69 8.39 -18.55
CA ASP A 95 0.61 7.39 -19.62
C ASP A 95 -0.66 7.58 -20.46
N SER A 96 -1.81 7.80 -19.81
CA SER A 96 -3.06 8.14 -20.50
C SER A 96 -2.95 9.45 -21.31
N ALA A 97 -2.28 10.46 -20.74
CA ALA A 97 -2.03 11.73 -21.42
C ALA A 97 -1.02 11.60 -22.57
N LYS A 98 0.04 10.80 -22.38
CA LYS A 98 1.02 10.48 -23.41
C LYS A 98 0.38 9.71 -24.56
N ALA A 99 -0.41 8.68 -24.27
CA ALA A 99 -1.17 7.94 -25.27
C ALA A 99 -2.08 8.87 -26.07
N LEU A 100 -2.78 9.81 -25.41
CA LEU A 100 -3.58 10.83 -26.10
C LEU A 100 -2.73 11.71 -27.04
N VAL A 101 -1.56 12.17 -26.59
CA VAL A 101 -0.61 12.95 -27.40
C VAL A 101 -0.04 12.11 -28.55
N GLU A 102 0.24 10.83 -28.37
CA GLU A 102 0.72 9.95 -29.44
C GLU A 102 -0.39 9.63 -30.46
N THR A 103 -1.63 9.44 -30.01
CA THR A 103 -2.75 9.13 -30.91
C THR A 103 -3.32 10.34 -31.63
N SER A 104 -3.21 11.53 -31.03
CA SER A 104 -3.92 12.73 -31.52
C SER A 104 -3.03 13.98 -31.57
N GLY A 105 -1.86 13.96 -30.96
CA GLY A 105 -0.98 15.12 -30.84
C GLY A 105 -0.31 15.50 -32.17
N GLU A 106 0.16 14.55 -32.99
CA GLU A 106 0.69 14.89 -34.33
C GLU A 106 -0.41 15.48 -35.22
N MET A 107 -1.60 14.89 -35.20
CA MET A 107 -2.76 15.42 -35.93
C MET A 107 -3.15 16.81 -35.43
N LEU A 108 -3.27 17.01 -34.12
CA LEU A 108 -3.59 18.31 -33.51
C LEU A 108 -2.49 19.35 -33.75
N GLN A 109 -1.21 18.97 -33.72
CA GLN A 109 -0.10 19.86 -34.05
C GLN A 109 -0.18 20.32 -35.50
N VAL A 110 -0.49 19.42 -36.43
CA VAL A 110 -0.62 19.72 -37.86
C VAL A 110 -1.84 20.58 -38.14
N VAL A 111 -3.01 20.24 -37.60
CA VAL A 111 -4.26 20.97 -37.90
C VAL A 111 -4.42 22.28 -37.13
N THR A 112 -3.54 22.58 -36.17
CA THR A 112 -3.53 23.85 -35.41
C THR A 112 -2.44 24.83 -35.87
N THR A 113 -1.68 24.51 -36.93
CA THR A 113 -0.72 25.45 -37.50
C THR A 113 -1.40 26.59 -38.26
N GLU A 114 -0.73 27.75 -38.30
CA GLU A 114 -1.19 28.87 -39.12
C GLU A 114 -1.11 28.53 -40.61
N GLU A 115 -0.10 27.75 -41.03
CA GLU A 115 0.01 27.30 -42.43
C GLU A 115 -1.16 26.41 -42.85
N PHE A 116 -1.57 25.43 -42.02
CA PHE A 116 -2.71 24.57 -42.33
C PHE A 116 -4.02 25.35 -42.39
N THR A 117 -4.22 26.28 -41.45
CA THR A 117 -5.44 27.11 -41.39
C THR A 117 -5.53 28.04 -42.62
N GLN A 118 -4.42 28.60 -43.07
CA GLN A 118 -4.35 29.42 -44.28
C GLN A 118 -4.58 28.60 -45.55
N ALA A 119 -3.92 27.44 -45.67
CA ALA A 119 -4.11 26.54 -46.82
C ALA A 119 -5.56 26.05 -46.95
N LEU A 120 -6.24 25.79 -45.82
CA LEU A 120 -7.65 25.43 -45.79
C LEU A 120 -8.55 26.63 -46.15
N ALA A 121 -8.28 27.82 -45.62
CA ALA A 121 -9.05 29.03 -45.92
C ALA A 121 -8.99 29.40 -47.42
N GLU A 122 -7.84 29.22 -48.05
CA GLU A 122 -7.64 29.40 -49.50
C GLU A 122 -8.38 28.34 -50.33
N ALA A 123 -8.35 27.07 -49.91
CA ALA A 123 -9.02 25.99 -50.61
C ALA A 123 -10.57 26.08 -50.58
N VAL A 124 -11.13 26.79 -49.59
CA VAL A 124 -12.58 26.88 -49.35
C VAL A 124 -13.12 28.31 -49.62
N ASP A 125 -12.29 29.22 -50.17
CA ASP A 125 -12.61 30.64 -50.46
C ASP A 125 -13.26 31.40 -49.29
N GLN A 126 -12.87 31.06 -48.05
CA GLN A 126 -13.34 31.72 -46.83
C GLN A 126 -12.20 32.48 -46.16
N LYS A 127 -12.24 33.81 -46.24
CA LYS A 127 -11.29 34.68 -45.52
C LYS A 127 -11.70 34.84 -44.06
N GLY A 128 -10.74 34.62 -43.14
CA GLY A 128 -10.89 34.91 -41.71
C GLY A 128 -11.35 33.75 -40.83
N VAL A 129 -11.15 32.49 -41.26
CA VAL A 129 -11.47 31.31 -40.44
C VAL A 129 -10.60 31.29 -39.18
N VAL A 130 -11.23 31.43 -38.01
CA VAL A 130 -10.58 31.25 -36.71
C VAL A 130 -10.57 29.77 -36.38
N ASN A 131 -9.38 29.20 -36.18
CA ASN A 131 -9.23 27.78 -35.84
C ASN A 131 -9.60 27.54 -34.36
N PRO A 132 -10.74 26.87 -34.07
CA PRO A 132 -11.21 26.66 -32.69
C PRO A 132 -10.35 25.64 -31.93
N LEU A 133 -9.46 24.90 -32.60
CA LEU A 133 -8.58 23.91 -31.99
C LEU A 133 -7.27 24.52 -31.47
N ARG A 134 -7.03 25.82 -31.69
CA ARG A 134 -5.80 26.51 -31.25
C ARG A 134 -5.61 26.47 -29.73
N GLU A 135 -6.70 26.45 -28.95
CA GLU A 135 -6.67 26.29 -27.48
C GLU A 135 -6.14 24.91 -27.05
N ALA A 136 -6.35 23.87 -27.86
CA ALA A 136 -5.89 22.51 -27.57
C ALA A 136 -4.36 22.36 -27.63
N ARG A 137 -3.66 23.26 -28.34
CA ARG A 137 -2.19 23.25 -28.45
C ARG A 137 -1.49 23.58 -27.13
N GLY A 138 -2.00 24.59 -26.40
CA GLY A 138 -1.45 24.95 -25.08
C GLY A 138 -1.65 23.85 -24.02
N VAL A 139 -2.64 22.98 -24.22
CA VAL A 139 -2.85 21.79 -23.38
C VAL A 139 -1.78 20.73 -23.65
N ILE A 140 -1.41 20.50 -24.92
CA ILE A 140 -0.36 19.55 -25.33
C ILE A 140 1.02 19.97 -24.79
N ASP A 141 1.37 21.26 -24.92
CA ASP A 141 2.68 21.77 -24.48
C ASP A 141 2.88 21.62 -22.96
N ASN A 142 1.83 21.83 -22.17
CA ASN A 142 1.85 21.62 -20.72
C ASN A 142 2.08 20.14 -20.35
N VAL A 143 1.50 19.20 -21.11
CA VAL A 143 1.68 17.76 -20.89
C VAL A 143 3.14 17.34 -21.09
N THR A 144 3.82 17.86 -22.12
CA THR A 144 5.23 17.55 -22.41
C THR A 144 6.22 17.98 -21.32
N THR A 145 5.96 19.08 -20.60
CA THR A 145 6.87 19.54 -19.53
C THR A 145 6.89 18.65 -18.29
N PHE A 146 5.90 17.76 -18.14
CA PHE A 146 5.80 16.85 -17.00
C PHE A 146 6.56 15.54 -17.23
N VAL A 147 6.65 15.08 -18.50
CA VAL A 147 7.17 13.77 -18.89
C VAL A 147 8.61 13.54 -18.43
N ASP A 148 9.47 14.56 -18.48
CA ASP A 148 10.89 14.44 -18.14
C ASP A 148 11.19 14.33 -16.63
N LYS A 149 10.18 14.51 -15.76
CA LYS A 149 10.31 14.42 -14.29
C LYS A 149 9.62 13.20 -13.70
N VAL A 150 9.03 12.36 -14.55
CA VAL A 150 8.24 11.20 -14.15
C VAL A 150 9.18 10.01 -13.89
N PRO A 151 9.10 9.34 -12.72
CA PRO A 151 9.88 8.14 -12.46
C PRO A 151 9.55 7.01 -13.44
N ASP A 152 10.52 6.17 -13.79
CA ASP A 152 10.26 4.97 -14.60
C ASP A 152 9.34 4.00 -13.82
N PRO A 153 8.29 3.44 -14.45
CA PRO A 153 7.47 2.39 -13.85
C PRO A 153 8.27 1.24 -13.20
N ALA A 154 9.36 0.81 -13.82
CA ALA A 154 10.19 -0.28 -13.33
C ALA A 154 10.85 0.04 -11.98
N ASP A 155 11.25 1.30 -11.77
CA ASP A 155 11.84 1.74 -10.50
C ASP A 155 10.82 1.76 -9.37
N LEU A 156 9.60 2.23 -9.65
CA LEU A 156 8.52 2.21 -8.67
C LEU A 156 8.10 0.78 -8.32
N ASP A 157 8.22 -0.17 -9.24
CA ASP A 157 7.96 -1.58 -8.96
C ASP A 157 9.01 -2.18 -8.00
N LEU A 158 10.28 -1.82 -8.16
CA LEU A 158 11.34 -2.22 -7.22
C LEU A 158 11.07 -1.67 -5.82
N ILE A 159 10.82 -0.35 -5.71
CA ILE A 159 10.48 0.30 -4.43
C ILE A 159 9.23 -0.36 -3.83
N SER A 160 8.20 -0.60 -4.65
CA SER A 160 6.94 -1.19 -4.21
C SER A 160 7.10 -2.59 -3.62
N LYS A 161 7.97 -3.43 -4.19
CA LYS A 161 8.26 -4.77 -3.69
C LYS A 161 8.97 -4.73 -2.33
N GLU A 162 9.95 -3.84 -2.18
CA GLU A 162 10.67 -3.71 -0.91
C GLU A 162 9.77 -3.14 0.20
N LEU A 163 8.90 -2.16 -0.13
CA LEU A 163 7.92 -1.62 0.80
C LEU A 163 6.86 -2.66 1.20
N TYR A 164 6.38 -3.46 0.25
CA TYR A 164 5.50 -4.60 0.55
C TYR A 164 6.16 -5.53 1.58
N GLY A 165 7.40 -5.95 1.33
CA GLY A 165 8.12 -6.87 2.23
C GLY A 165 8.42 -6.30 3.62
N LEU A 166 8.35 -4.97 3.80
CA LEU A 166 8.47 -4.33 5.12
C LEU A 166 7.14 -4.19 5.85
N LEU A 167 6.01 -4.17 5.12
CA LEU A 167 4.70 -3.76 5.64
C LEU A 167 3.63 -4.87 5.65
N CYS A 168 3.81 -5.95 4.89
CA CYS A 168 2.78 -6.98 4.74
C CYS A 168 2.50 -7.73 6.05
N LEU A 169 1.28 -8.28 6.14
CA LEU A 169 0.91 -9.26 7.17
C LEU A 169 0.62 -10.60 6.52
N GLU A 170 1.27 -11.64 7.02
CA GLU A 170 1.06 -13.00 6.55
C GLU A 170 0.51 -13.82 7.71
N GLN A 171 -0.76 -14.20 7.61
CA GLN A 171 -1.40 -15.11 8.54
C GLN A 171 -1.05 -16.54 8.13
N LEU A 172 -0.75 -17.38 9.11
CA LEU A 172 -0.66 -18.83 9.00
C LEU A 172 -2.01 -19.39 8.52
N PRO A 173 -2.00 -20.59 7.91
CA PRO A 173 -3.24 -21.31 7.62
C PRO A 173 -4.12 -21.40 8.87
N LEU A 174 -5.43 -21.30 8.67
CA LEU A 174 -6.38 -21.44 9.77
C LEU A 174 -6.29 -22.85 10.32
N ASP A 175 -6.00 -22.97 11.61
CA ASP A 175 -6.10 -24.24 12.33
C ASP A 175 -7.54 -24.39 12.83
N GLU A 176 -8.38 -25.08 12.07
CA GLU A 176 -9.79 -25.30 12.41
C GLU A 176 -9.96 -26.06 13.73
N ALA A 177 -8.97 -26.90 14.13
CA ALA A 177 -9.00 -27.60 15.39
C ALA A 177 -8.73 -26.69 16.61
N GLY A 178 -8.17 -25.51 16.37
CA GLY A 178 -7.80 -24.52 17.39
C GLY A 178 -8.77 -23.35 17.55
N LEU A 179 -9.95 -23.36 16.89
CA LEU A 179 -10.88 -22.23 16.88
C LEU A 179 -11.41 -21.85 18.29
N ASP A 180 -11.47 -22.80 19.22
CA ASP A 180 -11.91 -22.55 20.61
C ASP A 180 -10.76 -22.03 21.52
N ALA A 181 -9.57 -21.81 20.97
CA ALA A 181 -8.43 -21.38 21.76
C ALA A 181 -8.60 -19.93 22.26
N THR A 182 -8.56 -19.76 23.59
CA THR A 182 -8.58 -18.44 24.23
C THR A 182 -7.39 -17.55 23.84
N THR A 183 -6.29 -18.17 23.41
CA THR A 183 -5.05 -17.52 22.98
C THR A 183 -4.61 -18.11 21.65
N GLU A 184 -4.29 -17.25 20.70
CA GLU A 184 -3.85 -17.67 19.37
C GLU A 184 -2.43 -17.20 19.03
N VAL A 185 -1.84 -17.89 18.06
CA VAL A 185 -0.59 -17.54 17.38
C VAL A 185 -0.82 -17.72 15.88
N HIS A 186 -1.29 -16.67 15.20
CA HIS A 186 -1.71 -16.78 13.81
C HIS A 186 -0.80 -16.06 12.82
N LEU A 187 0.05 -15.12 13.23
CA LEU A 187 0.96 -14.45 12.30
C LEU A 187 2.22 -15.27 12.04
N ASN A 188 2.55 -15.42 10.76
CA ASN A 188 3.85 -15.88 10.33
C ASN A 188 4.86 -14.74 10.50
N LEU A 189 5.67 -14.78 11.57
CA LEU A 189 6.68 -13.76 11.86
C LEU A 189 7.85 -13.76 10.85
N GLU A 190 8.09 -14.87 10.16
CA GLU A 190 9.15 -14.96 9.15
C GLU A 190 8.78 -14.16 7.91
N THR A 191 7.57 -14.34 7.41
CA THR A 191 7.12 -13.74 6.15
C THR A 191 6.39 -12.40 6.32
N SER A 192 5.94 -12.07 7.53
CA SER A 192 5.38 -10.75 7.83
C SER A 192 6.45 -9.66 7.85
N GLY A 193 6.05 -8.46 7.43
CA GLY A 193 6.89 -7.29 7.33
C GLY A 193 7.40 -6.80 8.68
N LYS A 194 8.71 -6.60 8.79
CA LYS A 194 9.35 -6.29 10.08
C LYS A 194 9.03 -4.90 10.62
N ILE A 195 8.62 -3.96 9.78
CA ILE A 195 8.09 -2.67 10.27
C ILE A 195 6.73 -2.90 10.95
N ARG A 196 5.87 -3.72 10.35
CA ARG A 196 4.57 -4.07 10.92
C ARG A 196 4.68 -4.82 12.25
N LEU A 197 5.58 -5.79 12.33
CA LEU A 197 5.85 -6.51 13.58
C LEU A 197 6.46 -5.62 14.67
N LEU A 198 7.35 -4.69 14.32
CA LEU A 198 7.90 -3.73 15.28
C LEU A 198 6.83 -2.78 15.81
N GLN A 199 5.90 -2.33 14.97
CA GLN A 199 4.77 -1.51 15.40
C GLN A 199 3.89 -2.26 16.40
N MET A 200 3.58 -3.54 16.12
CA MET A 200 2.86 -4.40 17.06
C MET A 200 3.62 -4.60 18.36
N ALA A 201 4.91 -4.90 18.29
CA ALA A 201 5.76 -5.12 19.47
C ALA A 201 5.83 -3.90 20.38
N LEU A 202 5.76 -2.70 19.79
CA LEU A 202 5.75 -1.44 20.50
C LEU A 202 4.33 -0.90 20.72
N ASN A 203 3.26 -1.65 20.45
CA ASN A 203 1.88 -1.18 20.60
C ASN A 203 1.68 0.25 20.03
N ASN A 204 2.24 0.49 18.84
CA ASN A 204 2.14 1.75 18.14
C ASN A 204 1.21 1.59 16.93
N PRO A 205 0.21 2.47 16.77
CA PRO A 205 -0.68 2.41 15.63
C PRO A 205 0.04 2.78 14.34
N VAL A 206 -0.50 2.31 13.22
CA VAL A 206 0.00 2.67 11.88
C VAL A 206 -0.99 3.51 11.16
N ARG A 207 -0.51 4.53 10.45
CA ARG A 207 -1.40 5.37 9.67
C ARG A 207 -1.45 4.95 8.22
N ILE A 208 -2.59 4.43 7.80
CA ILE A 208 -2.92 4.19 6.40
C ILE A 208 -3.42 5.49 5.78
N ARG A 209 -2.90 5.83 4.60
CA ARG A 209 -3.16 7.09 3.91
C ARG A 209 -3.67 6.85 2.50
N GLY A 210 -4.45 7.80 1.99
CA GLY A 210 -4.97 7.77 0.63
C GLY A 210 -6.12 6.78 0.46
N LEU A 211 -6.96 6.66 1.50
CA LEU A 211 -8.25 5.99 1.42
C LEU A 211 -9.25 6.95 0.77
N GLY A 212 -9.82 6.57 -0.37
CA GLY A 212 -10.79 7.40 -1.09
C GLY A 212 -10.18 8.57 -1.88
N LYS A 213 -11.05 9.43 -2.42
CA LYS A 213 -10.69 10.49 -3.40
C LYS A 213 -10.13 11.78 -2.78
N SER A 214 -10.12 11.94 -1.45
CA SER A 214 -9.69 13.17 -0.77
C SER A 214 -8.61 12.94 0.30
N LYS A 215 -7.88 13.99 0.67
CA LYS A 215 -6.82 13.97 1.71
C LYS A 215 -7.35 13.70 3.14
N GLN A 216 -8.66 13.56 3.34
CA GLN A 216 -9.28 13.30 4.64
C GLN A 216 -9.34 11.80 5.01
N GLY A 217 -9.00 10.90 4.08
CA GLY A 217 -9.07 9.45 4.30
C GLY A 217 -7.83 8.83 4.93
N GLU A 218 -7.31 9.40 6.03
CA GLU A 218 -6.29 8.70 6.83
C GLU A 218 -6.98 7.84 7.91
N GLN A 219 -6.42 6.68 8.21
CA GLN A 219 -6.86 5.85 9.34
C GLN A 219 -5.68 5.33 10.14
N GLU A 220 -5.78 5.41 11.46
CA GLU A 220 -4.88 4.70 12.35
C GLU A 220 -5.37 3.27 12.59
N LEU A 221 -4.46 2.32 12.51
CA LEU A 221 -4.70 0.90 12.79
C LEU A 221 -3.80 0.47 13.94
N ALA A 222 -4.40 0.16 15.08
CA ALA A 222 -3.71 -0.41 16.22
C ALA A 222 -3.79 -1.95 16.19
N PHE A 223 -4.94 -2.50 15.79
CA PHE A 223 -5.24 -3.92 16.02
C PHE A 223 -5.56 -4.72 14.76
N LEU A 224 -5.91 -4.10 13.63
CA LEU A 224 -6.25 -4.83 12.42
C LEU A 224 -5.11 -5.74 11.95
N GLY A 225 -5.40 -7.03 11.88
CA GLY A 225 -4.45 -8.10 11.51
C GLY A 225 -3.61 -8.63 12.67
N THR A 226 -3.73 -8.09 13.88
CA THR A 226 -3.03 -8.58 15.09
C THR A 226 -3.68 -9.82 15.71
N ARG A 227 -4.95 -10.07 15.39
CA ARG A 227 -5.75 -11.23 15.78
C ARG A 227 -6.42 -11.86 14.57
N ARG A 228 -6.56 -13.18 14.54
CA ARG A 228 -7.39 -13.89 13.55
C ARG A 228 -8.85 -13.61 13.87
N ILE A 229 -9.58 -13.19 12.85
CA ILE A 229 -11.01 -12.92 12.94
C ILE A 229 -11.76 -13.63 11.82
N TRP A 230 -12.90 -14.22 12.16
CA TRP A 230 -13.81 -14.93 11.27
C TRP A 230 -15.27 -14.64 11.69
N PRO A 231 -16.26 -14.98 10.86
CA PRO A 231 -17.66 -14.80 11.21
C PRO A 231 -18.07 -15.71 12.37
N ALA A 232 -18.10 -15.15 13.59
CA ALA A 232 -18.44 -15.84 14.82
C ALA A 232 -18.91 -14.86 15.90
N ALA A 233 -19.50 -15.36 16.98
CA ALA A 233 -19.82 -14.51 18.12
C ALA A 233 -18.52 -14.00 18.76
N ALA A 234 -18.56 -12.82 19.39
CA ALA A 234 -17.38 -12.22 20.00
C ALA A 234 -16.72 -13.11 21.08
N ALA A 235 -17.52 -13.96 21.74
CA ALA A 235 -17.04 -14.93 22.72
C ALA A 235 -16.27 -16.11 22.11
N ASP A 236 -16.50 -16.39 20.82
CA ASP A 236 -15.88 -17.49 20.08
C ASP A 236 -14.61 -17.04 19.36
N LEU A 237 -14.32 -15.74 19.33
CA LEU A 237 -13.07 -15.21 18.81
C LEU A 237 -11.97 -15.27 19.88
N PRO A 238 -10.68 -15.40 19.49
CA PRO A 238 -9.58 -15.45 20.44
C PRO A 238 -9.56 -14.21 21.33
N GLY A 239 -9.53 -14.42 22.65
CA GLY A 239 -9.44 -13.34 23.64
C GLY A 239 -8.06 -12.70 23.70
N LYS A 240 -7.02 -13.44 23.31
CA LYS A 240 -5.63 -12.98 23.27
C LYS A 240 -4.93 -13.39 21.99
N ALA A 241 -4.10 -12.52 21.44
CA ALA A 241 -3.23 -12.81 20.32
C ALA A 241 -1.77 -12.58 20.67
N ILE A 242 -0.91 -13.55 20.37
CA ILE A 242 0.50 -13.53 20.74
C ILE A 242 1.37 -13.84 19.52
N GLY A 243 2.38 -13.01 19.27
CA GLY A 243 3.48 -13.36 18.37
C GLY A 243 4.66 -13.84 19.19
N ARG A 244 5.15 -15.06 18.94
CA ARG A 244 6.37 -15.59 19.59
C ARG A 244 7.42 -15.92 18.55
N TRP A 245 8.60 -15.34 18.70
CA TRP A 245 9.78 -15.70 17.92
C TRP A 245 10.63 -16.72 18.70
N GLY A 246 11.29 -17.63 17.98
CA GLY A 246 12.20 -18.62 18.57
C GLY A 246 11.52 -19.92 18.98
N THR A 247 12.29 -20.82 19.59
CA THR A 247 11.82 -22.10 20.14
C THR A 247 11.66 -21.97 21.65
N GLU A 248 10.96 -22.88 22.33
CA GLU A 248 10.60 -22.74 23.76
C GLU A 248 11.77 -22.33 24.68
N LEU A 249 12.99 -22.84 24.43
CA LEU A 249 14.19 -22.52 25.20
C LEU A 249 14.73 -21.09 24.97
N ASP A 250 14.57 -20.54 23.77
CA ASP A 250 15.06 -19.22 23.35
C ASP A 250 13.92 -18.34 22.80
N SER A 251 12.73 -18.50 23.39
CA SER A 251 11.53 -17.83 22.88
C SER A 251 11.44 -16.39 23.37
N GLU A 252 10.97 -15.54 22.47
CA GLU A 252 10.63 -14.17 22.77
C GLU A 252 9.21 -13.91 22.32
N THR A 253 8.34 -13.57 23.27
CA THR A 253 7.12 -12.85 22.91
C THR A 253 7.55 -11.59 22.15
N ILE A 254 6.86 -11.25 21.08
CA ILE A 254 7.08 -10.08 20.24
C ILE A 254 5.99 -9.07 20.52
N TYR A 255 4.74 -9.51 20.48
CA TYR A 255 3.56 -8.75 20.86
C TYR A 255 2.61 -9.65 21.64
N GLU A 256 1.78 -9.04 22.48
CA GLU A 256 0.66 -9.68 23.15
C GLU A 256 -0.47 -8.64 23.22
N PHE A 257 -1.61 -8.97 22.62
CA PHE A 257 -2.81 -8.15 22.67
C PHE A 257 -3.91 -8.92 23.39
N ASP A 258 -4.61 -8.21 24.28
CA ASP A 258 -5.68 -8.75 25.11
C ASP A 258 -6.99 -8.04 24.74
N PHE A 259 -7.79 -8.73 23.92
CA PHE A 259 -9.06 -8.27 23.38
C PHE A 259 -10.21 -8.42 24.38
N THR A 260 -9.96 -9.04 25.54
CA THR A 260 -10.94 -9.12 26.63
C THR A 260 -11.04 -7.81 27.41
N ARG A 261 -10.06 -6.91 27.25
CA ARG A 261 -10.05 -5.61 27.93
C ARG A 261 -11.17 -4.70 27.44
N PRO A 262 -11.84 -3.97 28.35
CA PRO A 262 -12.80 -2.94 27.97
C PRO A 262 -12.15 -1.93 27.00
N GLY A 263 -12.87 -1.62 25.91
CA GLY A 263 -12.41 -0.71 24.88
C GLY A 263 -11.56 -1.33 23.76
N VAL A 264 -10.95 -2.50 23.97
CA VAL A 264 -10.15 -3.21 22.95
C VAL A 264 -10.98 -4.24 22.19
N ALA A 265 -11.96 -4.86 22.86
CA ALA A 265 -12.86 -5.85 22.25
C ALA A 265 -13.44 -5.34 20.92
N GLY A 266 -13.23 -6.13 19.86
CA GLY A 266 -13.70 -5.89 18.49
C GLY A 266 -13.09 -4.68 17.79
N GLN A 267 -12.04 -4.06 18.35
CA GLN A 267 -11.44 -2.86 17.74
C GLN A 267 -10.71 -3.16 16.43
N ASP A 268 -10.15 -4.37 16.28
CA ASP A 268 -9.63 -4.89 15.02
C ASP A 268 -10.70 -4.96 13.92
N ILE A 269 -11.91 -5.42 14.27
CA ILE A 269 -13.05 -5.48 13.36
C ILE A 269 -13.55 -4.07 13.01
N ALA A 270 -13.62 -3.17 14.00
CA ALA A 270 -14.00 -1.77 13.79
C ALA A 270 -13.01 -1.04 12.86
N GLU A 271 -11.72 -1.35 12.98
CA GLU A 271 -10.70 -0.84 12.07
C GLU A 271 -10.92 -1.32 10.62
N ALA A 272 -11.27 -2.60 10.40
CA ALA A 272 -11.62 -3.10 9.07
C ALA A 272 -12.85 -2.38 8.48
N ASN A 273 -13.92 -2.23 9.28
CA ASN A 273 -15.11 -1.46 8.88
C ASN A 273 -14.76 -0.01 8.53
N GLY A 274 -13.94 0.66 9.34
CA GLY A 274 -13.52 2.04 9.09
C GLY A 274 -12.74 2.21 7.78
N LEU A 275 -11.88 1.24 7.42
CA LEU A 275 -11.17 1.27 6.14
C LEU A 275 -12.16 1.13 4.96
N LEU A 276 -13.09 0.17 5.05
CA LEU A 276 -14.13 -0.03 4.04
C LEU A 276 -14.99 1.21 3.85
N GLU A 277 -15.42 1.86 4.94
CA GLU A 277 -16.22 3.09 4.88
C GLU A 277 -15.46 4.25 4.24
N LYS A 278 -14.18 4.44 4.57
CA LYS A 278 -13.33 5.46 3.93
C LYS A 278 -13.09 5.19 2.45
N LEU A 279 -13.15 3.93 2.04
CA LEU A 279 -13.12 3.53 0.63
C LEU A 279 -14.51 3.60 -0.04
N GLY A 280 -15.58 3.95 0.69
CA GLY A 280 -16.93 4.12 0.16
C GLY A 280 -17.83 2.87 0.24
N TYR A 281 -17.36 1.77 0.84
CA TYR A 281 -18.12 0.54 1.02
C TYR A 281 -19.06 0.65 2.24
N VAL A 282 -20.03 1.56 2.16
CA VAL A 282 -20.97 1.87 3.25
C VAL A 282 -22.24 1.03 3.22
N GLU A 283 -22.45 0.27 2.15
CA GLU A 283 -23.60 -0.65 2.02
C GLU A 283 -23.14 -2.11 1.96
N PRO A 284 -23.84 -3.05 2.63
CA PRO A 284 -24.96 -2.82 3.56
C PRO A 284 -24.53 -2.02 4.81
N ALA A 285 -25.43 -1.22 5.39
CA ALA A 285 -25.12 -0.41 6.57
C ALA A 285 -24.69 -1.25 7.79
N VAL A 286 -23.59 -0.85 8.47
CA VAL A 286 -23.10 -1.51 9.69
C VAL A 286 -24.14 -1.41 10.80
N THR A 287 -24.48 -2.54 11.39
CA THR A 287 -25.31 -2.63 12.60
C THR A 287 -24.46 -2.50 13.87
N ASP A 288 -23.32 -3.20 13.92
CA ASP A 288 -22.29 -3.07 14.94
C ASP A 288 -20.89 -3.16 14.32
N ALA A 289 -20.11 -2.08 14.44
CA ALA A 289 -18.78 -1.98 13.82
C ALA A 289 -17.76 -2.97 14.40
N LYS A 290 -18.04 -3.54 15.58
CA LYS A 290 -17.13 -4.42 16.32
C LYS A 290 -17.43 -5.89 16.14
N VAL A 291 -18.43 -6.25 15.36
CA VAL A 291 -18.88 -7.63 15.13
C VAL A 291 -18.58 -8.05 13.70
N PHE A 292 -18.04 -9.26 13.52
CA PHE A 292 -17.81 -9.85 12.21
C PHE A 292 -19.06 -10.64 11.79
N ASP A 293 -20.05 -9.94 11.27
CA ASP A 293 -21.34 -10.50 10.86
C ASP A 293 -21.44 -10.67 9.32
N ASP A 294 -22.63 -11.05 8.84
CA ASP A 294 -22.92 -11.12 7.40
C ASP A 294 -22.78 -9.75 6.72
N THR A 295 -23.14 -8.65 7.41
CA THR A 295 -22.99 -7.29 6.89
C THR A 295 -21.54 -6.98 6.51
N LEU A 296 -20.60 -7.26 7.42
CA LEU A 296 -19.17 -7.09 7.14
C LEU A 296 -18.70 -8.04 6.03
N GLN A 297 -19.11 -9.31 6.06
CA GLN A 297 -18.75 -10.26 4.99
C GLN A 297 -19.20 -9.78 3.61
N ARG A 298 -20.42 -9.24 3.48
CA ARG A 298 -20.94 -8.70 2.22
C ARG A 298 -20.13 -7.49 1.75
N ARG A 299 -19.75 -6.58 2.65
CA ARG A 299 -18.84 -5.47 2.32
C ARG A 299 -17.47 -5.95 1.86
N LEU A 300 -16.92 -6.98 2.52
CA LEU A 300 -15.66 -7.60 2.13
C LEU A 300 -15.77 -8.25 0.74
N ARG A 301 -16.87 -8.97 0.45
CA ARG A 301 -17.11 -9.55 -0.89
C ARG A 301 -17.18 -8.49 -1.98
N ARG A 302 -17.85 -7.35 -1.74
CA ARG A 302 -17.85 -6.19 -2.66
C ARG A 302 -16.45 -5.62 -2.86
N PHE A 303 -15.71 -5.43 -1.78
CA PHE A 303 -14.32 -4.96 -1.83
C PHE A 303 -13.44 -5.91 -2.65
N GLN A 304 -13.55 -7.21 -2.39
CA GLN A 304 -12.83 -8.26 -3.11
C GLN A 304 -13.17 -8.24 -4.60
N LYS A 305 -14.46 -8.16 -4.96
CA LYS A 305 -14.91 -8.08 -6.36
C LYS A 305 -14.26 -6.93 -7.10
N ILE A 306 -14.38 -5.72 -6.56
CA ILE A 306 -13.87 -4.49 -7.20
C ILE A 306 -12.34 -4.54 -7.31
N ASN A 307 -11.65 -5.07 -6.30
CA ASN A 307 -10.19 -5.12 -6.28
C ASN A 307 -9.59 -6.32 -7.03
N GLY A 308 -10.42 -7.19 -7.61
CA GLY A 308 -9.99 -8.39 -8.34
C GLY A 308 -9.38 -9.45 -7.43
N LEU A 309 -9.90 -9.60 -6.21
CA LEU A 309 -9.50 -10.62 -5.24
C LEU A 309 -10.49 -11.80 -5.28
N ALA A 310 -10.09 -12.94 -4.74
CA ALA A 310 -11.00 -14.06 -4.51
C ALA A 310 -12.14 -13.63 -3.57
N ILE A 311 -13.36 -14.03 -3.89
CA ILE A 311 -14.57 -13.59 -3.19
C ILE A 311 -14.88 -14.57 -2.05
N THR A 312 -14.19 -14.37 -0.93
CA THR A 312 -14.28 -15.23 0.26
C THR A 312 -15.15 -14.63 1.35
N GLY A 313 -15.37 -13.30 1.32
CA GLY A 313 -15.97 -12.53 2.42
C GLY A 313 -15.17 -12.55 3.72
N GLN A 314 -13.92 -13.01 3.69
CA GLN A 314 -13.05 -13.16 4.85
C GLN A 314 -11.91 -12.13 4.84
N LEU A 315 -11.34 -11.86 6.01
CA LEU A 315 -10.10 -11.10 6.16
C LEU A 315 -8.87 -12.02 6.00
N ASP A 316 -8.84 -12.75 4.88
CA ASP A 316 -7.69 -13.54 4.43
C ASP A 316 -6.48 -12.63 4.07
N ASN A 317 -5.32 -13.23 3.79
CA ASN A 317 -4.11 -12.45 3.51
C ASN A 317 -4.30 -11.47 2.34
N PRO A 318 -4.88 -11.86 1.18
CA PRO A 318 -5.19 -10.91 0.11
C PRO A 318 -6.06 -9.74 0.55
N THR A 319 -7.12 -10.00 1.30
CA THR A 319 -8.09 -8.95 1.70
C THR A 319 -7.52 -8.03 2.78
N LEU A 320 -6.89 -8.59 3.82
CA LEU A 320 -6.25 -7.85 4.91
C LEU A 320 -5.15 -6.90 4.39
N ASN A 321 -4.31 -7.40 3.47
CA ASN A 321 -3.27 -6.59 2.85
C ASN A 321 -3.86 -5.59 1.86
N GLY A 322 -4.87 -5.99 1.08
CA GLY A 322 -5.55 -5.14 0.11
C GLY A 322 -6.14 -3.88 0.74
N LEU A 323 -6.82 -4.01 1.88
CA LEU A 323 -7.36 -2.87 2.65
C LEU A 323 -6.28 -1.85 3.06
N GLN A 324 -5.02 -2.27 3.13
CA GLN A 324 -3.86 -1.46 3.49
C GLN A 324 -3.01 -1.06 2.27
N HIS A 325 -3.56 -1.18 1.05
CA HIS A 325 -2.90 -0.87 -0.22
C HIS A 325 -1.71 -1.78 -0.59
N LEU A 326 -1.73 -3.02 -0.10
CA LEU A 326 -0.73 -4.03 -0.37
C LEU A 326 -1.35 -5.14 -1.24
N ASN A 327 -0.78 -5.39 -2.41
CA ASN A 327 -1.19 -6.50 -3.27
C ASN A 327 -0.45 -7.78 -2.86
N HIS A 328 -1.18 -8.71 -2.28
CA HIS A 328 -0.62 -9.98 -1.81
C HIS A 328 -0.15 -10.90 -2.94
N ALA A 329 -0.83 -10.90 -4.09
CA ALA A 329 -0.48 -11.78 -5.21
C ALA A 329 0.82 -11.32 -5.90
N SER A 330 0.94 -10.02 -6.18
CA SER A 330 2.14 -9.47 -6.84
C SER A 330 3.26 -9.08 -5.86
N LYS A 331 3.02 -9.21 -4.55
CA LYS A 331 3.96 -8.83 -3.47
C LYS A 331 4.49 -7.41 -3.65
N SER A 332 3.58 -6.47 -3.95
CA SER A 332 3.89 -5.06 -4.23
C SER A 332 2.80 -4.14 -3.70
N LEU A 333 3.00 -2.82 -3.78
CA LEU A 333 1.97 -1.83 -3.42
C LEU A 333 0.93 -1.73 -4.54
N LYS A 334 -0.35 -1.69 -4.18
CA LYS A 334 -1.46 -1.37 -5.11
C LYS A 334 -2.53 -0.64 -4.33
N ARG A 335 -2.93 0.55 -4.79
CA ARG A 335 -4.00 1.30 -4.14
C ARG A 335 -5.29 0.49 -4.19
N ALA A 336 -5.91 0.36 -3.03
CA ALA A 336 -7.25 -0.19 -2.87
C ALA A 336 -8.24 0.69 -3.64
N GLN A 337 -9.03 0.07 -4.52
CA GLN A 337 -10.04 0.77 -5.28
C GLN A 337 -11.22 1.13 -4.40
N SER A 338 -11.66 2.37 -4.53
CA SER A 338 -12.89 2.85 -3.91
C SER A 338 -14.11 2.12 -4.48
N PHE A 339 -15.20 2.14 -3.73
CA PHE A 339 -16.47 1.59 -4.17
C PHE A 339 -16.89 2.19 -5.52
N ASP A 340 -17.35 1.31 -6.40
CA ASP A 340 -17.91 1.60 -7.72
C ASP A 340 -19.17 0.75 -7.88
N ALA A 341 -20.32 1.42 -7.95
CA ALA A 341 -21.61 0.75 -8.10
C ALA A 341 -21.75 0.06 -9.46
N ASP A 342 -21.11 0.59 -10.51
CA ASP A 342 -21.21 0.03 -11.85
C ASP A 342 -20.50 -1.33 -11.94
N ALA A 343 -19.40 -1.49 -11.20
CA ALA A 343 -18.67 -2.76 -11.09
C ALA A 343 -19.46 -3.87 -10.38
N LEU A 344 -20.61 -3.56 -9.76
CA LEU A 344 -21.41 -4.49 -8.95
C LEU A 344 -22.81 -4.77 -9.50
N LYS A 345 -23.18 -4.27 -10.69
CA LYS A 345 -24.56 -4.34 -11.23
C LYS A 345 -25.20 -5.73 -11.24
N ASP A 346 -24.40 -6.78 -11.40
CA ASP A 346 -24.86 -8.18 -11.46
C ASP A 346 -24.19 -9.07 -10.39
N PHE A 347 -23.61 -8.46 -9.36
CA PHE A 347 -22.85 -9.18 -8.35
C PHE A 347 -23.73 -9.59 -7.16
N ASP A 348 -23.88 -10.90 -6.94
CA ASP A 348 -24.50 -11.45 -5.72
C ASP A 348 -23.48 -11.49 -4.58
N ASP A 349 -23.51 -10.46 -3.74
CA ASP A 349 -22.62 -10.33 -2.57
C ASP A 349 -23.01 -11.24 -1.39
N THR A 350 -24.08 -12.02 -1.49
CA THR A 350 -24.53 -12.93 -0.43
C THR A 350 -23.79 -14.27 -0.43
N LYS A 351 -22.98 -14.54 -1.46
CA LYS A 351 -22.28 -15.81 -1.65
C LYS A 351 -20.81 -15.62 -1.97
N ASN A 352 -20.01 -16.60 -1.61
CA ASN A 352 -18.63 -16.71 -2.07
C ASN A 352 -18.60 -17.19 -3.52
N GLU A 353 -17.59 -16.78 -4.28
CA GLU A 353 -17.28 -17.42 -5.57
C GLU A 353 -16.40 -18.66 -5.27
N THR A 354 -16.86 -19.83 -5.73
CA THR A 354 -16.16 -21.12 -5.60
C THR A 354 -15.10 -21.32 -6.67
#